data_AF-A0A934ADP1-F1
#
_entry.id   AF-A0A934ADP1-F1
#
_cell.length_a   1.000
_cell.length_b   1.000
_cell.length_c   1.000
_cell.angle_alpha   90.00
_cell.angle_beta   90.00
_cell.angle_gamma   90.00
#
_symmetry.space_group_name_H-M   'P 1'
#
loop_
_entity.id
_entity.type
_entity.pdbx_description
1 polymer ?
#
loop_
_entity_poly.entity_id
_entity_poly.type
_entity_poly.pdbx_seq_one_letter_code
_entity_poly.pdbx_strand_id
1 'polypeptide(L)' 'MQFDIIDTTKIALFRSLFRGRENVYAQYWTNPAPAKSGYSPVYRLNNQSEPLTDTIVQSHLSGNQTIGIYPLLS' A
#
# COMPACT_ATOMS: atom_id res chain seq x y z
N MET A 1 3.71 -11.45 22.37
CA MET A 1 3.47 -10.43 21.34
C MET A 1 4.58 -10.57 20.31
N GLN A 2 4.26 -11.13 19.14
CA GLN A 2 5.22 -11.22 18.03
C GLN A 2 5.37 -9.79 17.50
N PHE A 3 6.53 -9.17 17.67
CA PHE A 3 6.87 -8.00 16.87
C PHE A 3 7.15 -8.55 15.48
N ASP A 4 6.28 -8.29 14.52
CA ASP A 4 6.50 -8.68 13.13
C ASP A 4 7.77 -7.98 12.66
N ILE A 5 8.88 -8.71 12.65
CA ILE A 5 10.14 -8.26 12.08
C ILE A 5 9.86 -7.96 10.61
N ILE A 6 10.26 -6.76 10.16
CA ILE A 6 10.19 -6.37 8.76
C ILE A 6 10.93 -7.42 7.93
N ASP A 7 10.20 -8.16 7.10
CA ASP A 7 10.76 -9.21 6.23
C ASP A 7 11.37 -8.55 4.99
N THR A 8 12.64 -8.15 5.12
CA THR A 8 13.38 -7.43 4.07
C THR A 8 13.46 -8.22 2.76
N THR A 9 13.48 -9.56 2.83
CA THR A 9 13.55 -10.41 1.63
C THR A 9 12.23 -10.35 0.86
N LYS A 10 11.08 -10.47 1.54
CA LYS A 10 9.78 -10.36 0.88
C LYS A 10 9.51 -8.94 0.37
N ILE A 11 9.92 -7.91 1.12
CA ILE A 11 9.75 -6.53 0.69
C ILE A 11 10.60 -6.24 -0.56
N ALA A 12 11.86 -6.69 -0.58
CA ALA A 12 12.72 -6.57 -1.75
C ALA A 12 12.10 -7.29 -2.97
N LEU A 13 11.58 -8.50 -2.78
CA LEU A 13 10.87 -9.23 -3.83
C LEU A 13 9.64 -8.45 -4.34
N PHE A 14 8.80 -7.96 -3.44
CA PHE A 14 7.62 -7.16 -3.77
C PHE A 14 8.00 -5.94 -4.62
N ARG A 15 8.99 -5.16 -4.18
CA ARG A 15 9.48 -3.96 -4.91
C ARG A 15 10.08 -4.32 -6.27
N SER A 16 10.70 -5.50 -6.40
CA SER A 16 11.24 -5.95 -7.69
C SER A 16 10.15 -6.24 -8.72
N LEU A 17 9.03 -6.81 -8.27
CA LEU A 17 7.90 -7.26 -9.08
C LEU A 17 6.92 -6.12 -9.39
N PHE A 18 6.67 -5.25 -8.42
CA PHE A 18 5.69 -4.19 -8.53
C PHE A 18 6.36 -2.82 -8.45
N ARG A 19 6.56 -2.21 -9.62
CA ARG A 19 7.18 -0.89 -9.75
C ARG A 19 6.14 0.15 -10.10
N GLY A 20 6.24 1.32 -9.48
CA GLY A 20 5.32 2.41 -9.70
C GLY A 20 5.76 3.66 -8.95
N ARG A 21 4.83 4.56 -8.67
CA ARG A 21 5.11 5.78 -7.90
C ARG A 21 5.43 5.43 -6.46
N GLU A 22 6.55 5.93 -5.95
CA GLU A 22 6.93 5.74 -4.54
C GLU A 22 6.30 6.78 -3.60
N ASN A 23 5.89 7.93 -4.13
CA ASN A 23 5.36 9.04 -3.34
C ASN A 23 3.88 8.88 -2.96
N VAL A 24 3.18 7.87 -3.48
CA VAL A 24 1.76 7.60 -3.22
C VAL A 24 1.44 6.12 -3.43
N TYR A 25 0.59 5.54 -2.57
CA TYR A 25 -0.06 4.25 -2.82
C TYR A 25 -1.59 4.38 -2.78
N ALA A 26 -2.28 3.38 -3.32
CA ALA A 26 -3.73 3.29 -3.24
C ALA A 26 -4.15 2.34 -2.12
N GLN A 27 -5.14 2.69 -1.31
CA GLN A 27 -5.74 1.77 -0.34
C GLN A 27 -7.05 1.22 -0.90
N TYR A 28 -7.23 -0.09 -0.79
CA TYR A 28 -8.50 -0.74 -1.08
C TYR A 28 -9.51 -0.41 0.02
N TRP A 29 -10.71 -0.01 -0.38
CA TRP A 29 -11.81 0.25 0.54
C TRP A 29 -13.06 -0.51 0.09
N THR A 30 -13.90 -0.83 1.07
CA THR A 30 -15.22 -1.42 0.86
C THR A 30 -16.25 -0.63 1.65
N ASN A 31 -17.38 -0.35 1.03
CA ASN A 31 -18.58 0.11 1.70
C ASN A 31 -19.60 -1.04 1.70
N PRO A 32 -20.04 -1.53 2.87
CA PRO A 32 -21.08 -2.56 2.94
C PRO A 32 -22.44 -2.07 2.40
N ALA A 33 -22.74 -0.78 2.50
CA ALA A 33 -24.02 -0.20 2.09
C ALA A 33 -23.84 1.25 1.58
N PRO A 34 -23.91 1.50 0.26
CA PRO A 34 -24.11 0.54 -0.84
C PRO A 34 -22.88 -0.36 -1.02
N ALA A 35 -23.08 -1.64 -1.38
CA ALA A 35 -22.06 -2.67 -1.62
C ALA A 35 -21.08 -2.28 -2.76
N LYS A 36 -20.21 -1.32 -2.49
CA LYS A 36 -19.23 -0.74 -3.41
C LYS A 36 -17.85 -0.97 -2.86
N SER A 37 -16.88 -1.08 -3.74
CA SER A 37 -15.47 -1.13 -3.38
C SER A 37 -14.64 -0.43 -4.43
N GLY A 38 -13.39 -0.14 -4.09
CA GLY A 38 -12.47 0.52 -5.00
C GLY A 38 -11.11 0.74 -4.37
N TYR A 39 -10.28 1.47 -5.11
CA TYR A 39 -8.96 1.90 -4.69
C TYR A 39 -8.91 3.42 -4.73
N SER A 40 -8.37 4.02 -3.68
CA SER A 40 -8.20 5.48 -3.58
C SER A 40 -6.80 5.84 -3.12
N PRO A 41 -6.21 6.95 -3.59
CA PRO A 41 -4.91 7.40 -3.12
C PRO A 41 -4.99 7.78 -1.64
N VAL A 42 -3.95 7.43 -0.88
CA VAL A 42 -3.85 7.80 0.54
C VAL A 42 -3.11 9.13 0.67
N TYR A 43 -3.72 10.04 1.45
CA TYR A 43 -3.14 11.33 1.79
C TYR A 43 -3.03 11.50 3.30
N ARG A 44 -2.00 12.23 3.73
CA ARG A 44 -1.81 12.81 5.06
C ARG A 44 -2.50 14.17 5.16
N LEU A 45 -2.34 14.81 6.32
CA LEU A 45 -2.72 16.20 6.55
C LEU A 45 -2.22 17.12 5.42
N ASN A 46 -3.02 18.13 5.08
CA ASN A 46 -2.74 19.09 4.01
C ASN A 46 -2.62 18.49 2.59
N ASN A 47 -3.36 17.41 2.31
CA ASN A 47 -3.38 16.72 0.99
C ASN A 47 -2.01 16.22 0.52
N GLN A 48 -1.05 16.04 1.43
CA GLN A 48 0.24 15.45 1.09
C GLN A 48 0.07 13.95 0.86
N SER A 49 0.55 13.41 -0.26
CA SER A 49 0.43 11.98 -0.52
C SER A 49 1.25 11.14 0.46
N GLU A 50 0.69 10.00 0.89
CA GLU A 50 1.37 9.05 1.75
C GLU A 50 2.32 8.16 0.92
N PRO A 51 3.64 8.19 1.19
CA PRO A 51 4.59 7.40 0.41
C PRO A 51 4.45 5.88 0.66
N LEU A 52 4.81 5.08 -0.34
CA LEU A 52 4.86 3.63 -0.25
C LEU A 52 6.14 3.18 0.51
N THR A 53 6.10 3.23 1.83
CA THR A 53 7.20 2.81 2.71
C THR A 53 7.22 1.29 2.92
N ASP A 54 8.34 0.77 3.41
CA ASP A 54 8.48 -0.65 3.77
C ASP A 54 7.49 -1.09 4.84
N THR A 55 7.10 -0.19 5.75
CA THR A 55 6.07 -0.46 6.76
C THR A 55 4.69 -0.64 6.13
N ILE A 56 4.36 0.12 5.08
CA ILE A 56 3.12 -0.06 4.33
C ILE A 56 3.14 -1.37 3.55
N VAL A 57 4.25 -1.70 2.89
CA VAL A 57 4.41 -2.98 2.19
C VAL A 57 4.32 -4.15 3.17
N GLN A 58 4.98 -4.08 4.33
CA GLN A 58 4.87 -5.11 5.38
C GLN A 58 3.43 -5.29 5.85
N SER A 59 2.73 -4.19 6.14
CA SER A 59 1.32 -4.22 6.54
C SER A 59 0.44 -4.88 5.48
N HIS A 60 0.74 -4.67 4.20
CA HIS A 60 0.08 -5.37 3.10
C HIS A 60 0.40 -6.87 3.07
N LEU A 61 1.68 -7.25 3.17
CA LEU A 61 2.12 -8.64 3.17
C LEU A 61 1.61 -9.44 4.38
N SER A 62 1.38 -8.76 5.52
CA SER A 62 0.76 -9.35 6.71
C SER A 62 -0.78 -9.45 6.60
N GLY A 63 -1.39 -8.93 5.54
CA GLY A 63 -2.85 -8.96 5.34
C GLY A 63 -3.63 -7.92 6.16
N ASN A 64 -2.95 -6.97 6.81
CA ASN A 64 -3.59 -5.93 7.61
C ASN A 64 -4.32 -4.89 6.74
N GLN A 65 -3.86 -4.70 5.50
CA GLN A 65 -4.51 -3.87 4.51
C GLN A 65 -4.22 -4.35 3.09
N THR A 66 -5.09 -4.05 2.15
CA THR A 66 -4.83 -4.27 0.72
C THR A 66 -4.44 -2.94 0.07
N ILE A 67 -3.27 -2.89 -0.54
CA ILE A 67 -2.78 -1.72 -1.25
C ILE A 67 -2.73 -1.97 -2.75
N GLY A 68 -2.86 -0.90 -3.53
CA GLY A 68 -2.59 -0.85 -4.97
C GLY A 68 -1.41 0.07 -5.26
N ILE A 69 -0.76 -0.16 -6.39
CA ILE A 69 0.38 0.62 -6.88
C ILE A 69 -0.06 1.42 -8.09
N TYR A 70 0.25 2.72 -8.08
CA TYR A 70 0.05 3.57 -9.25
C TYR A 70 1.17 3.34 -10.25
N PRO A 71 0.88 2.83 -11.47
CA PRO A 71 1.89 2.66 -12.49
C PRO A 71 2.54 3.99 -12.83
N LEU A 72 3.84 3.97 -13.08
CA LEU A 72 4.49 5.05 -13.82
C LEU A 72 4.14 4.81 -15.29
N LEU A 73 3.23 5.61 -15.83
CA LEU A 73 3.04 5.66 -17.28
C LEU A 73 4.26 6.39 -17.85
N SER A 74 5.27 5.62 -18.24
CA SER A 74 6.42 6.10 -19.03
C SER A 74 6.00 6.40 -20.45
#